data_AF-A0A7V4SZK2-F1
#
_entry.id   AF-A0A7V4SZK2-F1
#
_cell.length_a   1.000
_cell.length_b   1.000
_cell.length_c   1.000
_cell.angle_alpha   90.00
_cell.angle_beta   90.00
_cell.angle_gamma   90.00
#
_symmetry.space_group_name_H-M   'P 1'
#
loop_
_entity.id
_entity.type
_entity.pdbx_description
1 polymer ?
#
loop_
_entity_poly.entity_id
_entity_poly.type
_entity_poly.pdbx_seq_one_letter_code
_entity_poly.pdbx_strand_id
1 'polypeptide(L)'
;MHTPNPITEKLFRATSSDGINFTKQPGPYEGGAVLTAEADEGNFVSVPDMIYINDSTIRLYFVANQVNTKINTAISTDNGQTWTREGAITITGSYGGQTNDPDIVKLNDGTYRLYFTTPPPGTLIGNLRLRSAISTDGRNFTVESGDIKDPSGSITSIVDPDVVPVDSTGKYRCYYGTEPPTTLHAIISP
;
A
#
# COMPACT_ATOMS: atom_id res chain seq x y z
N MET A 1 20.23 -11.08 -16.07
CA MET A 1 20.72 -9.73 -16.41
C MET A 1 19.80 -8.73 -15.77
N HIS A 2 20.35 -7.97 -14.82
CA HIS A 2 19.71 -6.84 -14.15
C HIS A 2 19.39 -5.78 -15.21
N THR A 3 18.13 -5.39 -15.41
CA THR A 3 17.83 -4.23 -16.25
C THR A 3 18.16 -2.97 -15.45
N PRO A 4 19.16 -2.16 -15.86
CA PRO A 4 19.73 -1.07 -15.06
C PRO A 4 18.89 0.23 -15.13
N ASN A 5 17.61 0.14 -15.47
CA ASN A 5 16.74 1.30 -15.44
C ASN A 5 16.08 1.36 -14.06
N PRO A 6 16.21 2.48 -13.30
CA PRO A 6 15.40 2.64 -12.11
C PRO A 6 13.94 2.53 -12.54
N ILE A 7 13.21 1.59 -11.92
CA ILE A 7 11.78 1.42 -12.17
C ILE A 7 11.13 2.72 -11.71
N THR A 8 10.81 3.58 -12.68
CA THR A 8 10.11 4.83 -12.41
C THR A 8 8.64 4.51 -12.33
N GLU A 9 8.09 4.58 -11.14
CA GLU A 9 6.66 4.33 -10.90
C GLU A 9 5.98 5.64 -10.55
N LYS A 10 4.82 5.85 -11.19
CA LYS A 10 3.99 7.05 -11.06
C LYS A 10 2.54 6.59 -11.00
N LEU A 11 1.70 7.30 -10.26
CA LEU A 11 0.28 7.00 -10.19
C LEU A 11 -0.48 7.80 -11.25
N PHE A 12 -1.42 7.13 -11.92
CA PHE A 12 -2.27 7.71 -12.96
C PHE A 12 -3.74 7.52 -12.60
N ARG A 13 -4.61 8.34 -13.19
CA ARG A 13 -6.06 8.26 -13.00
C ARG A 13 -6.76 7.97 -14.32
N ALA A 14 -7.79 7.14 -14.25
CA ALA A 14 -8.77 6.98 -15.30
C ALA A 14 -10.17 7.01 -14.68
N THR A 15 -11.17 7.46 -15.43
CA THR A 15 -12.56 7.54 -14.97
C THR A 15 -13.48 6.80 -15.93
N SER A 16 -14.59 6.31 -15.38
CA SER A 16 -15.63 5.60 -16.12
C SER A 16 -16.99 5.95 -15.54
N SER A 17 -18.01 6.03 -16.39
CA SER A 17 -19.41 6.16 -15.97
C SER A 17 -20.14 4.81 -15.89
N ASP A 18 -19.57 3.74 -16.43
CA ASP A 18 -20.18 2.41 -16.53
C ASP A 18 -19.37 1.30 -15.83
N GLY A 19 -18.18 1.62 -15.32
CA GLY A 19 -17.27 0.68 -14.68
C GLY A 19 -16.58 -0.29 -15.65
N ILE A 20 -16.73 -0.12 -16.96
CA ILE A 20 -16.18 -1.00 -18.00
C ILE A 20 -15.24 -0.22 -18.90
N ASN A 21 -15.68 0.95 -19.39
CA ASN A 21 -14.93 1.79 -20.31
C ASN A 21 -14.25 2.92 -19.54
N PHE A 22 -12.92 2.89 -19.46
CA PHE A 22 -12.13 3.86 -18.73
C PHE A 22 -11.41 4.83 -19.67
N THR A 23 -11.51 6.12 -19.39
CA THR A 23 -10.77 7.18 -20.08
C THR A 23 -9.70 7.75 -19.15
N LYS A 24 -8.43 7.75 -19.60
CA LYS A 24 -7.32 8.36 -18.86
C LYS A 24 -7.62 9.84 -18.62
N GLN A 25 -7.46 10.27 -17.37
CA GLN A 25 -7.55 11.67 -16.95
C GLN A 25 -6.13 12.17 -16.65
N PRO A 26 -5.54 13.02 -17.51
CA PRO A 26 -4.19 13.53 -17.27
C PRO A 26 -4.12 14.35 -15.98
N GLY A 27 -3.19 13.98 -15.10
CA GLY A 27 -2.82 14.81 -13.94
C GLY A 27 -1.79 15.89 -14.29
N PRO A 28 -1.35 16.67 -13.29
CA PRO A 28 -0.47 17.83 -13.49
C PRO A 28 0.99 17.48 -13.78
N TYR A 29 1.38 16.21 -13.66
CA TYR A 29 2.78 15.78 -13.81
C TYR A 29 3.07 15.20 -15.20
N GLU A 30 4.35 15.08 -15.52
CA GLU A 30 4.85 14.52 -16.79
C GLU A 30 4.18 13.19 -17.15
N GLY A 31 3.76 13.05 -18.41
CA GLY A 31 3.06 11.86 -18.90
C GLY A 31 1.59 11.77 -18.43
N GLY A 32 1.09 12.80 -17.73
CA GLY A 32 -0.27 12.86 -17.18
C GLY A 32 -0.44 12.08 -15.88
N ALA A 33 0.63 11.91 -15.09
CA ALA A 33 0.54 11.32 -13.76
C ALA A 33 -0.19 12.26 -12.79
N VAL A 34 -0.90 11.69 -11.82
CA VAL A 34 -1.59 12.43 -10.74
C VAL A 34 -0.76 12.50 -9.46
N LEU A 35 0.22 11.61 -9.29
CA LEU A 35 1.16 11.64 -8.18
C LEU A 35 2.49 11.02 -8.63
N THR A 36 3.59 11.70 -8.30
CA THR A 36 4.97 11.26 -8.58
C THR A 36 5.78 11.24 -7.30
N ALA A 37 6.90 10.51 -7.29
CA ALA A 37 7.85 10.47 -6.19
C ALA A 37 8.40 11.86 -5.80
N GLU A 38 8.69 12.05 -4.51
CA GLU A 38 9.50 13.15 -4.00
C GLU A 38 11.00 12.90 -4.28
N ALA A 39 11.83 13.93 -4.11
CA ALA A 39 13.23 13.91 -4.53
C ALA A 39 14.08 12.79 -3.89
N ASP A 40 13.73 12.36 -2.68
CA ASP A 40 14.43 11.32 -1.89
C ASP A 40 13.79 9.92 -2.00
N GLU A 41 12.76 9.75 -2.84
CA GLU A 41 12.02 8.50 -2.99
C GLU A 41 12.50 7.64 -4.17
N GLY A 42 13.51 8.09 -4.91
CA GLY A 42 14.11 7.29 -6.00
C GLY A 42 13.16 7.01 -7.16
N ASN A 43 12.24 7.95 -7.46
CA ASN A 43 11.24 7.83 -8.54
C ASN A 43 10.27 6.65 -8.39
N PHE A 44 9.97 6.22 -7.16
CA PHE A 44 9.08 5.10 -6.90
C PHE A 44 7.85 5.52 -6.08
N VAL A 45 6.67 5.50 -6.70
CA VAL A 45 5.36 5.51 -6.04
C VAL A 45 4.44 4.48 -6.66
N SER A 46 3.88 3.59 -5.85
CA SER A 46 3.16 2.41 -6.34
C SER A 46 2.10 1.90 -5.37
N VAL A 47 1.42 0.83 -5.80
CA VAL A 47 0.45 0.03 -5.03
C VAL A 47 -0.56 0.92 -4.29
N PRO A 48 -1.38 1.69 -5.04
CA PRO A 48 -2.34 2.59 -4.45
C PRO A 48 -3.52 1.84 -3.85
N ASP A 49 -3.91 2.20 -2.64
CA ASP A 49 -5.25 1.90 -2.12
C ASP A 49 -5.86 3.16 -1.50
N MET A 50 -7.18 3.29 -1.49
CA MET A 50 -7.83 4.54 -1.12
C MET A 50 -9.14 4.38 -0.38
N ILE A 51 -9.42 5.34 0.51
CA ILE A 51 -10.65 5.37 1.28
C ILE A 51 -11.18 6.80 1.39
N TYR A 52 -12.50 6.94 1.53
CA TYR A 52 -13.09 8.19 1.96
C TYR A 52 -12.89 8.39 3.46
N ILE A 53 -12.30 9.52 3.83
CA ILE A 53 -12.26 10.05 5.19
C ILE A 53 -13.24 11.22 5.30
N ASN A 54 -13.93 11.31 6.43
CA ASN A 54 -14.96 12.33 6.70
C ASN A 54 -16.01 12.45 5.57
N ASP A 55 -16.30 11.34 4.89
CA ASP A 55 -17.29 11.18 3.82
C ASP A 55 -17.10 12.04 2.55
N SER A 56 -16.07 12.89 2.48
CA SER A 56 -15.84 13.80 1.34
C SER A 56 -14.40 13.85 0.84
N THR A 57 -13.41 13.50 1.67
CA THR A 57 -11.99 13.58 1.30
C THR A 57 -11.49 12.19 0.98
N ILE A 58 -10.82 12.02 -0.15
CA ILE A 58 -10.16 10.75 -0.46
C ILE A 58 -8.79 10.78 0.20
N ARG A 59 -8.46 9.76 1.00
CA ARG A 59 -7.08 9.48 1.41
C ARG A 59 -6.57 8.29 0.61
N LEU A 60 -5.49 8.52 -0.11
CA LEU A 60 -4.71 7.52 -0.83
C LEU A 60 -3.57 7.06 0.07
N TYR A 61 -3.42 5.74 0.20
CA TYR A 61 -2.26 5.05 0.73
C TYR A 61 -1.46 4.51 -0.45
N PHE A 62 -0.13 4.65 -0.40
CA PHE A 62 0.74 4.19 -1.48
C PHE A 62 2.11 3.84 -0.94
N VAL A 63 2.82 2.96 -1.63
CA VAL A 63 4.21 2.65 -1.32
C VAL A 63 5.10 3.70 -1.97
N ALA A 64 6.05 4.24 -1.20
CA ALA A 64 7.06 5.15 -1.72
C ALA A 64 8.46 4.77 -1.20
N ASN A 65 9.49 5.28 -1.89
CA ASN A 65 10.91 4.96 -1.73
C ASN A 65 11.32 3.60 -2.34
N GLN A 66 12.28 3.62 -3.26
CA GLN A 66 12.73 2.42 -4.00
C GLN A 66 13.53 1.41 -3.15
N VAL A 67 14.17 1.84 -2.06
CA VAL A 67 15.11 1.01 -1.29
C VAL A 67 14.52 0.56 0.04
N ASN A 68 13.97 1.50 0.81
CA ASN A 68 13.33 1.24 2.10
C ASN A 68 11.89 1.71 2.03
N THR A 69 11.07 0.91 1.36
CA THR A 69 9.67 1.20 1.10
C THR A 69 8.91 1.48 2.39
N LYS A 70 8.11 2.55 2.35
CA LYS A 70 7.17 2.92 3.40
C LYS A 70 5.81 3.24 2.80
N ILE A 71 4.76 2.91 3.55
CA ILE A 71 3.41 3.35 3.22
C ILE A 71 3.30 4.84 3.55
N ASN A 72 2.92 5.61 2.54
CA ASN A 72 2.70 7.05 2.58
C ASN A 72 1.22 7.35 2.34
N THR A 73 0.77 8.55 2.70
CA THR A 73 -0.56 9.01 2.29
C THR A 73 -0.54 10.37 1.61
N ALA A 74 -1.59 10.59 0.82
CA ALA A 74 -1.95 11.87 0.26
C ALA A 74 -3.48 12.03 0.29
N ILE A 75 -3.96 13.26 0.36
CA ILE A 75 -5.39 13.57 0.37
C ILE A 75 -5.80 14.33 -0.89
N SER A 76 -7.03 14.09 -1.31
CA SER A 76 -7.69 14.82 -2.39
C SER A 76 -9.08 15.28 -1.95
N THR A 77 -9.38 16.55 -2.22
CA THR A 77 -10.70 17.18 -2.00
C THR A 77 -11.42 17.49 -3.31
N ASP A 78 -10.86 17.07 -4.44
CA ASP A 78 -11.37 17.35 -5.79
C ASP A 78 -11.61 16.07 -6.61
N ASN A 79 -11.98 14.99 -5.90
CA ASN A 79 -12.26 13.66 -6.46
C ASN A 79 -11.07 13.03 -7.20
N GLY A 80 -9.88 13.14 -6.61
CA GLY A 80 -8.65 12.50 -7.07
C GLY A 80 -7.97 13.19 -8.24
N GLN A 81 -8.33 14.44 -8.56
CA GLN A 81 -7.67 15.21 -9.63
C GLN A 81 -6.31 15.72 -9.17
N THR A 82 -6.24 16.27 -7.96
CA THR A 82 -5.01 16.72 -7.32
C THR A 82 -4.85 16.09 -5.93
N TRP A 83 -3.59 15.99 -5.49
CA TRP A 83 -3.22 15.31 -4.27
C TRP A 83 -2.28 16.19 -3.44
N THR A 84 -2.57 16.33 -2.14
CA THR A 84 -1.66 16.93 -1.16
C THR A 84 -1.03 15.81 -0.34
N ARG A 85 0.30 15.66 -0.42
CA ARG A 85 1.02 14.63 0.34
C ARG A 85 0.98 14.91 1.85
N GLU A 86 0.69 13.88 2.61
CA GLU A 86 0.78 13.88 4.09
C GLU A 86 2.04 13.16 4.58
N GLY A 87 2.76 12.45 3.69
CA GLY A 87 4.01 11.73 3.98
C GLY A 87 3.78 10.34 4.57
N ALA A 88 4.86 9.71 5.07
CA ALA A 88 4.85 8.35 5.61
C ALA A 88 3.91 8.23 6.82
N ILE A 89 3.14 7.15 6.90
CA ILE A 89 2.35 6.87 8.12
C ILE A 89 3.25 6.46 9.28
N THR A 90 2.76 6.64 10.50
CA THR A 90 3.45 6.12 11.69
C THR A 90 2.89 4.75 12.01
N ILE A 91 3.75 3.74 12.08
CA ILE A 91 3.40 2.39 12.54
C ILE A 91 4.24 2.07 13.78
N THR A 92 3.57 1.83 14.91
CA THR A 92 4.19 1.44 16.19
C THR A 92 4.00 -0.05 16.47
N GLY A 93 4.89 -0.63 17.28
CA GLY A 93 4.90 -2.07 17.58
C GLY A 93 6.02 -2.82 16.85
N SER A 94 5.98 -4.15 16.91
CA SER A 94 7.02 -5.01 16.34
C SER A 94 6.64 -5.49 14.92
N TYR A 95 7.41 -5.04 13.92
CA TYR A 95 7.30 -5.39 12.50
C TYR A 95 8.68 -5.28 11.81
N GLY A 96 8.76 -5.65 10.52
CA GLY A 96 9.99 -5.58 9.73
C GLY A 96 10.36 -4.19 9.23
N GLY A 97 11.44 -4.10 8.45
CA GLY A 97 11.95 -2.82 7.94
C GLY A 97 11.02 -2.18 6.89
N GLN A 98 10.70 -2.90 5.83
CA GLN A 98 9.82 -2.44 4.76
C GLN A 98 8.34 -2.63 5.10
N THR A 99 7.49 -1.76 4.54
CA THR A 99 6.02 -1.92 4.56
C THR A 99 5.50 -1.71 3.15
N ASN A 100 4.82 -2.72 2.61
CA ASN A 100 4.33 -2.75 1.23
C ASN A 100 2.85 -3.11 1.19
N ASP A 101 2.29 -3.02 -0.01
CA ASP A 101 0.96 -3.51 -0.39
C ASP A 101 -0.14 -3.11 0.59
N PRO A 102 -0.36 -1.80 0.80
CA PRO A 102 -1.38 -1.32 1.71
C PRO A 102 -2.78 -1.71 1.20
N ASP A 103 -3.61 -2.18 2.10
CA ASP A 103 -5.06 -2.31 1.93
C ASP A 103 -5.76 -1.78 3.18
N ILE A 104 -6.56 -0.72 3.04
CA ILE A 104 -7.17 0.04 4.12
C ILE A 104 -8.68 -0.18 4.19
N VAL A 105 -9.15 -0.59 5.36
CA VAL A 105 -10.59 -0.75 5.62
C VAL A 105 -11.02 0.14 6.78
N LYS A 106 -12.13 0.85 6.62
CA LYS A 106 -12.83 1.52 7.72
C LYS A 106 -13.73 0.51 8.43
N LEU A 107 -13.56 0.38 9.74
CA LEU A 107 -14.32 -0.52 10.58
C LEU A 107 -15.65 0.11 11.02
N ASN A 108 -16.59 -0.73 11.48
CA ASN A 108 -17.92 -0.30 11.90
C ASN A 108 -17.91 0.68 13.08
N ASP A 109 -16.86 0.66 13.90
CA ASP A 109 -16.67 1.58 15.02
C ASP A 109 -16.02 2.92 14.61
N GLY A 110 -15.78 3.11 13.31
CA GLY A 110 -15.17 4.33 12.75
C GLY A 110 -13.65 4.34 12.77
N THR A 111 -13.00 3.33 13.36
CA THR A 111 -11.55 3.16 13.28
C THR A 111 -11.14 2.62 11.91
N TYR A 112 -9.83 2.57 11.66
CA TYR A 112 -9.23 2.07 10.43
C TYR A 112 -8.36 0.87 10.75
N ARG A 113 -8.41 -0.15 9.89
CA ARG A 113 -7.45 -1.26 9.88
C ARG A 113 -6.72 -1.26 8.56
N LEU A 114 -5.40 -1.14 8.66
CA LEU A 114 -4.48 -1.29 7.55
C LEU A 114 -3.98 -2.73 7.53
N TYR A 115 -4.16 -3.42 6.42
CA TYR A 115 -3.46 -4.64 6.06
C TYR A 115 -2.25 -4.27 5.21
N PHE A 116 -1.12 -4.92 5.46
CA PHE A 116 0.13 -4.61 4.77
C PHE A 116 1.09 -5.78 4.85
N THR A 117 2.05 -5.82 3.93
CA THR A 117 3.10 -6.84 3.93
C THR A 117 4.41 -6.26 4.46
N THR A 118 5.12 -7.06 5.24
CA THR A 118 6.38 -6.62 5.89
C THR A 118 7.28 -7.82 6.17
N PRO A 119 8.62 -7.66 6.21
CA PRO A 119 9.52 -8.70 6.69
C PRO A 119 9.27 -9.06 8.17
N PRO A 120 9.87 -10.15 8.69
CA PRO A 120 9.89 -10.38 10.13
C PRO A 120 10.56 -9.22 10.89
N PRO A 121 10.19 -8.99 12.16
CA PRO A 121 10.93 -8.10 13.04
C PRO A 121 12.43 -8.38 13.02
N GLY A 122 13.23 -7.31 12.92
CA GLY A 122 14.69 -7.39 12.82
C GLY A 122 15.23 -7.68 11.41
N THR A 123 14.36 -7.89 10.42
CA THR A 123 14.75 -8.04 9.01
C THR A 123 14.32 -6.82 8.22
N LEU A 124 15.20 -6.31 7.36
CA LEU A 124 14.90 -5.09 6.59
C LEU A 124 14.06 -5.35 5.34
N ILE A 125 14.35 -6.44 4.61
CA ILE A 125 13.82 -6.72 3.26
C ILE A 125 13.54 -8.22 3.12
N GLY A 126 12.55 -8.58 2.29
CA GLY A 126 12.23 -9.96 1.93
C GLY A 126 11.45 -10.72 3.01
N ASN A 127 11.12 -11.97 2.74
CA ASN A 127 10.33 -12.83 3.62
C ASN A 127 9.03 -12.18 4.12
N LEU A 128 8.27 -11.61 3.16
CA LEU A 128 7.11 -10.78 3.47
C LEU A 128 5.98 -11.63 4.06
N ARG A 129 5.42 -11.16 5.17
CA ARG A 129 4.23 -11.70 5.83
C ARG A 129 3.12 -10.67 5.82
N LEU A 130 1.88 -11.13 5.82
CA LEU A 130 0.71 -10.27 5.97
C LEU A 130 0.48 -9.93 7.44
N ARG A 131 0.41 -8.63 7.74
CA ARG A 131 0.13 -8.06 9.05
C ARG A 131 -1.07 -7.13 8.98
N SER A 132 -1.61 -6.79 10.15
CA SER A 132 -2.56 -5.70 10.31
C SER A 132 -2.12 -4.71 11.37
N ALA A 133 -2.60 -3.47 11.26
CA ALA A 133 -2.45 -2.43 12.25
C ALA A 133 -3.73 -1.59 12.34
N ILE A 134 -4.04 -1.09 13.54
CA ILE A 134 -5.26 -0.31 13.82
C ILE A 134 -4.93 1.16 14.07
N SER A 135 -5.84 2.05 13.67
CA SER A 135 -5.73 3.50 13.84
C SER A 135 -7.09 4.16 14.07
N THR A 136 -7.12 5.24 14.84
CA THR A 136 -8.31 6.09 14.99
C THR A 136 -8.36 7.25 14.00
N ASP A 137 -7.24 7.59 13.35
CA ASP A 137 -7.10 8.76 12.47
C ASP A 137 -6.65 8.42 11.04
N GLY A 138 -6.32 7.15 10.79
CA GLY A 138 -5.83 6.67 9.49
C GLY A 138 -4.42 7.14 9.16
N ARG A 139 -3.61 7.56 10.15
CA ARG A 139 -2.21 7.95 9.96
C ARG A 139 -1.27 7.46 11.06
N ASN A 140 -1.76 7.28 12.27
CA ASN A 140 -1.03 6.75 13.40
C ASN A 140 -1.58 5.36 13.73
N PHE A 141 -0.80 4.34 13.39
CA PHE A 141 -1.19 2.94 13.48
C PHE A 141 -0.42 2.21 14.58
N THR A 142 -1.10 1.24 15.21
CA THR A 142 -0.50 0.27 16.14
C THR A 142 -0.64 -1.13 15.55
N VAL A 143 0.48 -1.83 15.37
CA VAL A 143 0.50 -3.19 14.83
C VAL A 143 -0.28 -4.15 15.74
N GLU A 144 -1.16 -4.94 15.15
CA GLU A 144 -1.87 -6.01 15.85
C GLU A 144 -0.98 -7.24 16.03
N SER A 145 -1.29 -8.04 17.05
CA SER A 145 -0.47 -9.20 17.41
C SER A 145 -0.57 -10.33 16.39
N GLY A 146 0.58 -10.90 16.04
CA GLY A 146 0.67 -12.08 15.18
C GLY A 146 0.65 -11.78 13.69
N ASP A 147 1.02 -12.78 12.90
CA ASP A 147 0.93 -12.73 11.45
C ASP A 147 -0.47 -13.19 11.04
N ILE A 148 -1.14 -12.45 10.16
CA ILE A 148 -2.38 -12.95 9.52
C ILE A 148 -2.02 -14.14 8.63
N LYS A 149 -0.93 -13.98 7.88
CA LYS A 149 -0.35 -15.05 7.06
C LYS A 149 1.17 -14.90 6.94
N ASP A 150 1.87 -15.99 7.12
CA ASP A 150 3.31 -16.10 6.94
C ASP A 150 3.67 -17.02 5.74
N PRO A 151 4.86 -16.81 5.12
CA PRO A 151 5.40 -17.72 4.12
C PRO A 151 5.62 -19.14 4.69
N SER A 152 5.40 -20.16 3.86
CA SER A 152 5.58 -21.56 4.26
C SER A 152 5.94 -22.45 3.07
N GLY A 153 6.65 -23.55 3.33
CA GLY A 153 7.09 -24.46 2.27
C GLY A 153 8.05 -23.78 1.29
N SER A 154 7.70 -23.79 0.00
CA SER A 154 8.47 -23.13 -1.06
C SER A 154 8.03 -21.69 -1.34
N ILE A 155 7.18 -21.09 -0.50
CA ILE A 155 6.78 -19.69 -0.64
C ILE A 155 7.73 -18.86 0.22
N THR A 156 8.24 -17.75 -0.34
CA THR A 156 9.10 -16.81 0.40
C THR A 156 8.41 -15.52 0.74
N SER A 157 7.35 -15.11 0.04
CA SER A 157 6.63 -13.87 0.34
C SER A 157 5.13 -14.04 0.16
N ILE A 158 4.37 -13.41 1.06
CA ILE A 158 2.96 -13.06 0.90
C ILE A 158 2.91 -11.61 0.38
N VAL A 159 2.11 -11.35 -0.63
CA VAL A 159 2.02 -10.05 -1.33
C VAL A 159 0.57 -9.67 -1.62
N ASP A 160 0.33 -8.41 -1.94
CA ASP A 160 -0.93 -7.91 -2.53
C ASP A 160 -2.21 -8.34 -1.77
N PRO A 161 -2.36 -8.01 -0.47
CA PRO A 161 -3.59 -8.29 0.24
C PRO A 161 -4.74 -7.45 -0.33
N ASP A 162 -5.91 -8.07 -0.44
CA ASP A 162 -7.19 -7.40 -0.71
C ASP A 162 -8.21 -7.93 0.30
N VAL A 163 -8.63 -7.07 1.23
CA VAL A 163 -9.51 -7.43 2.34
C VAL A 163 -10.83 -6.70 2.23
N VAL A 164 -11.90 -7.49 2.04
CA VAL A 164 -13.26 -6.96 1.99
C VAL A 164 -14.08 -7.42 3.21
N PRO A 165 -14.86 -6.54 3.85
CA PRO A 165 -15.92 -6.98 4.76
C PRO A 165 -17.01 -7.70 3.95
N VAL A 166 -17.44 -8.87 4.41
CA VAL A 166 -18.39 -9.74 3.66
C VAL A 166 -19.81 -9.73 4.21
N ASP A 167 -20.03 -9.21 5.40
CA ASP A 167 -21.35 -8.95 5.96
C ASP A 167 -21.28 -7.91 7.10
N SER A 168 -22.45 -7.42 7.53
CA SER A 168 -22.58 -6.49 8.66
C SER A 168 -22.26 -7.15 10.02
N THR A 169 -21.98 -8.45 10.05
CA THR A 169 -21.71 -9.21 11.28
C THR A 169 -20.23 -9.18 11.69
N GLY A 170 -19.38 -8.51 10.90
CA GLY A 170 -17.95 -8.36 11.20
C GLY A 170 -17.09 -9.47 10.63
N LYS A 171 -17.53 -10.14 9.56
CA LYS A 171 -16.69 -11.09 8.82
C LYS A 171 -15.90 -10.38 7.74
N TYR A 172 -14.69 -10.86 7.52
CA TYR A 172 -13.77 -10.37 6.50
C TYR A 172 -13.37 -11.52 5.59
N ARG A 173 -13.05 -11.19 4.34
CA ARG A 173 -12.39 -12.09 3.40
C ARG A 173 -11.12 -11.41 2.92
N CYS A 174 -10.01 -12.13 3.01
CA CYS A 174 -8.72 -11.70 2.51
C CYS A 174 -8.31 -12.59 1.34
N TYR A 175 -7.95 -11.96 0.22
CA TYR A 175 -7.22 -12.58 -0.88
C TYR A 175 -5.80 -12.04 -0.87
N TYR A 176 -4.83 -12.86 -1.26
CA TYR A 176 -3.42 -12.46 -1.28
C TYR A 176 -2.65 -13.29 -2.31
N GLY A 177 -1.57 -12.71 -2.84
CA GLY A 177 -0.60 -13.37 -3.71
C GLY A 177 0.52 -14.06 -2.93
N THR A 178 1.29 -14.89 -3.65
CA THR A 178 2.49 -15.54 -3.11
C THR A 178 3.61 -15.54 -4.12
N GLU A 179 4.84 -15.35 -3.66
CA GLU A 179 6.04 -15.45 -4.51
C GLU A 179 6.98 -16.58 -4.06
N PRO A 180 7.54 -17.37 -5.00
CA PRO A 180 8.60 -18.34 -4.72
C PRO A 180 9.96 -17.65 -4.51
N PRO A 181 11.01 -18.37 -4.06
CA PRO A 181 12.36 -17.84 -4.01
C PRO A 181 12.78 -17.45 -5.43
N THR A 182 13.53 -16.35 -5.59
CA THR A 182 14.05 -15.77 -6.85
C THR A 182 13.18 -14.73 -7.61
N THR A 183 12.10 -14.25 -7.01
CA THR A 183 11.32 -13.10 -7.54
C THR A 183 11.88 -11.74 -7.12
N LEU A 184 11.30 -10.66 -7.66
CA LEU A 184 11.71 -9.27 -7.46
C LEU A 184 12.02 -8.95 -5.98
N HIS A 185 11.14 -9.34 -5.05
CA HIS A 185 11.29 -9.07 -3.62
C HIS A 185 12.36 -9.92 -2.91
N ALA A 186 12.82 -11.01 -3.51
CA ALA A 186 13.95 -11.81 -3.02
C ALA A 186 15.31 -11.26 -3.48
N ILE A 187 15.34 -10.45 -4.55
CA ILE A 187 16.57 -9.96 -5.19
C ILE A 187 17.04 -8.61 -4.62
N ILE A 188 16.21 -7.89 -3.86
CA ILE A 188 16.56 -6.61 -3.22
C ILE A 188 17.18 -6.81 -1.81
N SER A 189 17.64 -8.01 -1.48
CA SER A 189 18.52 -8.21 -0.32
C SER A 189 19.95 -7.84 -0.73
N PRO A 190 20.63 -6.94 0.00
CA PRO A 190 21.98 -6.47 -0.36
C PRO A 190 23.02 -7.58 -0.44
#